data_AF-A0A957TYJ0-F1
#
_entry.id   AF-A0A957TYJ0-F1
#
_cell.length_a   1.000
_cell.length_b   1.000
_cell.length_c   1.000
_cell.angle_alpha   90.00
_cell.angle_beta   90.00
_cell.angle_gamma   90.00
#
_symmetry.space_group_name_H-M   'P 1'
#
loop_
_entity.id
_entity.type
_entity.pdbx_description
1 polymer ?
#
loop_
_entity_poly.entity_id
_entity_poly.type
_entity_poly.pdbx_seq_one_letter_code
_entity_poly.pdbx_strand_id
1 'polypeptide(L)' 'MSTLRLGHRVSSQVERRRFHVQSRTESTMQAIQGIHHITAMASDPQRNVNFYVNILGQRFIKKTVNFDDPGTYH' A
#
# COMPACT_ATOMS: atom_id res chain seq x y z
N MET A 1 55.05 38.32 -35.56
CA MET A 1 53.64 37.93 -35.38
C MET A 1 53.60 36.50 -34.87
N SER A 2 53.12 36.35 -33.63
CA SER A 2 53.09 35.12 -32.82
C SER A 2 51.99 34.18 -33.29
N THR A 3 52.26 32.87 -33.30
CA THR A 3 51.52 31.78 -32.59
C THR A 3 51.81 30.44 -33.29
N LEU A 4 52.49 29.50 -32.64
CA LEU A 4 51.99 28.46 -31.72
C LEU A 4 51.39 27.22 -32.42
N ARG A 5 51.97 26.06 -32.08
CA ARG A 5 51.58 24.69 -32.42
C ARG A 5 50.08 24.43 -32.23
N LEU A 6 49.49 23.59 -33.07
CA LEU A 6 48.34 22.80 -32.65
C LEU A 6 48.50 21.34 -33.09
N GLY A 7 48.80 20.49 -32.11
CA GLY A 7 48.89 19.05 -32.27
C GLY A 7 47.53 18.44 -32.58
N HIS A 8 47.54 17.41 -33.41
CA HIS A 8 46.43 16.48 -33.55
C HIS A 8 46.19 15.81 -32.20
N ARG A 9 45.13 16.23 -31.50
CA ARG A 9 44.60 15.52 -30.34
C ARG A 9 43.28 14.87 -30.74
N VAL A 10 43.33 13.55 -30.87
CA VAL A 10 42.17 12.68 -30.98
C VAL A 10 41.25 12.97 -29.78
N SER A 11 40.01 13.36 -30.03
CA SER A 11 38.97 13.41 -29.00
C SER A 11 37.85 12.49 -29.43
N SER A 12 37.96 11.24 -29.00
CA SER A 12 36.86 10.27 -29.04
C SER A 12 35.65 10.89 -28.35
N GLN A 13 34.59 11.15 -29.12
CA GLN A 13 33.26 11.41 -28.57
C GLN A 13 32.80 10.16 -27.83
N VAL A 14 33.15 10.07 -26.54
CA VAL A 14 32.48 9.18 -25.61
C VAL A 14 31.15 9.83 -25.31
N GLU A 15 30.14 9.43 -26.07
CA GLU A 15 28.75 9.78 -25.82
C GLU A 15 28.34 9.20 -24.48
N ARG A 16 28.49 10.01 -23.43
CA ARG A 16 28.03 9.70 -22.09
C ARG A 16 26.51 9.63 -22.17
N ARG A 17 25.97 8.42 -22.35
CA ARG A 17 24.56 8.13 -22.07
C ARG A 17 24.30 8.60 -20.65
N ARG A 18 23.67 9.77 -20.52
CA ARG A 18 23.15 10.24 -19.25
C ARG A 18 22.07 9.23 -18.88
N PHE A 19 22.41 8.28 -18.03
CA PHE A 19 21.41 7.50 -17.33
C PHE A 19 20.59 8.51 -16.54
N HIS A 20 19.39 8.78 -17.03
CA HIS A 20 18.37 9.47 -16.27
C HIS A 20 17.94 8.48 -15.19
N VAL A 21 18.67 8.47 -14.07
CA VAL A 21 18.22 7.84 -12.84
C VAL A 21 17.00 8.63 -12.43
N GLN A 22 15.81 8.12 -12.76
CA GLN A 22 14.59 8.61 -12.16
C GLN A 22 14.72 8.35 -10.67
N SER A 23 15.09 9.39 -9.92
CA SER A 23 15.01 9.38 -8.47
C SER A 23 13.56 9.08 -8.15
N ARG A 24 13.29 7.88 -7.60
CA ARG A 24 12.00 7.52 -7.03
C ARG A 24 11.82 8.35 -5.76
N THR A 25 11.56 9.64 -5.92
CA THR A 25 11.27 10.55 -4.82
C THR A 25 9.85 10.29 -4.34
N GLU A 26 9.78 9.84 -3.08
CA GLU A 26 8.63 9.94 -2.17
C GLU A 26 7.37 9.17 -2.57
N SER A 27 7.41 7.85 -2.33
CA SER A 27 6.21 7.22 -1.75
C SER A 27 6.04 7.84 -0.36
N THR A 28 5.13 8.79 -0.21
CA THR A 28 4.68 9.19 1.14
C THR A 28 4.29 7.91 1.87
N MET A 29 4.93 7.63 3.01
CA MET A 29 4.51 6.52 3.86
C MET A 29 3.11 6.88 4.35
N GLN A 30 2.09 6.33 3.71
CA GLN A 30 0.72 6.43 4.19
C GLN A 30 0.69 5.68 5.52
N ALA A 31 0.57 6.45 6.60
CA ALA A 31 0.48 5.88 7.93
C ALA A 31 -0.81 5.04 8.04
N ILE A 32 -0.68 3.81 8.54
CA ILE A 32 -1.82 2.97 8.87
C ILE A 32 -2.58 3.65 10.02
N GLN A 33 -3.86 3.97 9.81
CA GLN A 33 -4.65 4.76 10.75
C GLN A 33 -5.08 3.97 11.99
N GLY A 34 -5.04 2.63 11.94
CA GLY A 34 -5.40 1.76 13.05
C GLY A 34 -6.06 0.45 12.59
N ILE A 35 -6.76 -0.19 13.52
CA ILE A 35 -7.53 -1.42 13.28
C ILE A 35 -8.84 -1.06 12.58
N HIS A 36 -9.11 -1.68 11.44
CA HIS A 36 -10.34 -1.45 10.69
C HIS A 36 -11.51 -2.32 11.18
N HIS A 37 -11.27 -3.60 11.47
CA HIS A 37 -12.22 -4.54 12.07
C HIS A 37 -11.46 -5.80 12.53
N ILE A 38 -12.11 -6.63 13.35
CA ILE A 38 -11.61 -7.94 13.75
C ILE A 38 -12.67 -8.97 13.33
N THR A 39 -12.25 -10.06 12.70
CA THR A 39 -13.11 -11.18 12.33
C THR A 39 -12.88 -12.33 13.30
N ALA A 40 -13.98 -12.90 13.82
CA ALA A 40 -13.96 -14.05 14.72
C ALA A 40 -15.13 -14.99 14.41
N MET A 41 -14.99 -16.27 14.77
CA MET A 41 -16.01 -17.30 14.54
C MET A 41 -16.84 -17.53 15.81
N ALA A 42 -18.15 -17.69 15.65
CA ALA A 42 -19.07 -18.05 16.73
C ALA A 42 -20.06 -19.12 16.24
N SER A 43 -20.47 -20.03 17.13
CA SER A 43 -21.34 -21.16 16.77
C SER A 43 -22.83 -20.80 16.75
N ASP A 44 -23.30 -19.94 17.65
CA ASP A 44 -24.70 -19.52 17.74
C ASP A 44 -24.82 -18.01 17.40
N PRO A 45 -25.45 -17.64 16.28
CA PRO A 45 -25.55 -16.24 15.86
C PRO A 45 -26.43 -15.40 16.80
N GLN A 46 -27.48 -15.96 17.39
CA GLN A 46 -28.36 -15.21 18.29
C GLN A 46 -27.68 -14.95 19.63
N ARG A 47 -27.00 -15.96 20.18
CA ARG A 47 -26.21 -15.78 21.41
C ARG A 47 -25.09 -14.76 21.21
N ASN A 48 -24.45 -14.77 20.03
CA ASN A 48 -23.41 -13.81 19.68
C ASN A 48 -23.96 -12.37 19.64
N VAL A 49 -25.04 -12.12 18.91
CA VAL A 49 -25.66 -10.78 18.84
C VAL A 49 -26.13 -10.32 20.23
N ASN A 50 -26.73 -11.20 21.02
CA ASN A 50 -27.17 -10.85 22.39
C ASN A 50 -26.01 -10.40 23.28
N PHE A 51 -24.86 -11.06 23.18
CA PHE A 51 -23.67 -10.66 23.94
C PHE A 51 -23.16 -9.29 23.51
N TYR A 52 -22.90 -9.09 22.21
CA TYR A 52 -22.34 -7.82 21.73
C TYR A 52 -23.31 -6.64 21.88
N VAL A 53 -24.60 -6.84 21.60
CA VAL A 53 -25.59 -5.76 21.63
C VAL A 53 -26.11 -5.49 23.04
N ASN A 54 -26.57 -6.53 23.75
CA ASN A 54 -27.28 -6.33 25.01
C ASN A 54 -26.35 -6.27 26.21
N ILE A 55 -25.26 -7.04 26.21
CA ILE A 55 -24.30 -7.08 27.34
C ILE A 55 -23.22 -6.02 27.17
N LEU A 56 -22.62 -5.92 25.98
CA LEU A 56 -21.56 -4.93 25.73
C LEU A 56 -22.08 -3.57 25.22
N GLY A 57 -23.36 -3.46 24.86
CA GLY A 57 -23.94 -2.20 24.39
C GLY A 57 -23.49 -1.77 22.99
N GLN A 58 -22.94 -2.67 22.18
CA GLN A 58 -22.53 -2.35 20.81
C GLN A 58 -23.74 -2.26 19.88
N ARG A 59 -23.60 -1.55 18.76
CA ARG A 59 -24.64 -1.46 17.74
C ARG A 59 -24.44 -2.55 16.69
N PHE A 60 -25.49 -3.29 16.37
CA PHE A 60 -25.48 -4.21 15.24
C PHE A 60 -25.62 -3.42 13.92
N ILE A 61 -24.51 -3.30 13.17
CA ILE A 61 -24.43 -2.38 12.02
C ILE A 61 -24.91 -3.02 10.72
N LYS A 62 -24.59 -4.30 10.49
CA LYS A 62 -24.85 -4.98 9.23
C LYS A 62 -25.15 -6.45 9.49
N LYS A 63 -26.08 -6.98 8.71
CA LYS A 63 -26.32 -8.42 8.56
C LYS A 63 -26.12 -8.77 7.10
N THR A 64 -25.24 -9.71 6.82
CA THR A 64 -25.01 -10.25 5.49
C THR A 64 -24.62 -11.72 5.60
N VAL A 65 -24.06 -12.27 4.54
CA VAL A 65 -23.54 -13.64 4.51
C VAL A 65 -22.06 -13.58 4.17
N ASN A 66 -21.32 -14.62 4.54
CA ASN A 66 -19.93 -14.78 4.12
C ASN A 66 -19.86 -14.91 2.59
N PHE A 67 -18.92 -14.21 1.97
CA PHE A 67 -18.79 -14.15 0.52
C PHE A 67 -18.15 -15.43 -0.04
N ASP A 68 -17.34 -16.11 0.77
CA ASP A 68 -16.72 -17.40 0.41
C ASP A 68 -17.68 -18.57 0.69
N ASP A 69 -18.58 -18.44 1.67
CA ASP A 69 -19.61 -19.42 2.03
C ASP A 69 -20.95 -18.74 2.34
N PRO A 70 -21.85 -18.57 1.34
CA PRO A 70 -23.13 -17.89 1.52
C PRO A 70 -24.09 -18.55 2.53
N GLY A 71 -23.82 -19.78 2.97
CA GLY A 71 -24.58 -20.46 4.03
C GLY A 71 -24.28 -19.93 5.44
N THR A 72 -23.20 -19.20 5.62
CA THR A 72 -22.72 -18.71 6.91
C THR A 72 -23.01 -17.20 7.08
N TYR A 73 -23.50 -16.79 8.26
CA TYR A 73 -23.76 -15.37 8.54
C TYR A 73 -22.47 -14.55 8.72
N HIS A 74 -22.58 -13.26 8.39
CA HIS A 74 -21.57 -12.24 8.65
C HIS A 74 -22.25 -10.98 9.22
#